data_AF-A0A432Z5K9-F1
#
_entry.id   AF-A0A432Z5K9-F1
#
_cell.length_a   1.000
_cell.length_b   1.000
_cell.length_c   1.000
_cell.angle_alpha   90.00
_cell.angle_beta   90.00
_cell.angle_gamma   90.00
#
_symmetry.space_group_name_H-M   'P 1'
#
loop_
_entity.id
_entity.type
_entity.pdbx_description
1 polymer ?
#
loop_
_entity_poly.entity_id
_entity_poly.type
_entity_poly.pdbx_seq_one_letter_code
_entity_poly.pdbx_strand_id
1 'polypeptide(L)' 'MSIDVFAEHFSNVTDPRQSAKVIYPLHDVLFLSNQGVITGYEGWDNIEDFGHA' A
#
# COMPACT_ATOMS: atom_id res chain seq x y z
N MET A 1 8.78 -11.37 -5.32
CA MET A 1 9.05 -10.84 -3.96
C MET A 1 7.90 -11.29 -3.09
N SER A 2 8.17 -11.98 -1.99
CA SER A 2 7.10 -12.44 -1.10
C SER A 2 6.55 -11.22 -0.34
N ILE A 3 5.30 -10.85 -0.65
CA ILE A 3 4.51 -9.86 0.09
C ILE A 3 4.44 -10.21 1.58
N ASP A 4 4.69 -11.48 1.94
CA ASP A 4 4.55 -12.02 3.28
C ASP A 4 5.53 -11.38 4.28
N VAL A 5 6.77 -11.10 3.89
CA VAL A 5 7.74 -10.42 4.77
C VAL A 5 7.32 -8.97 5.04
N PHE A 6 6.77 -8.29 4.03
CA PHE A 6 6.22 -6.95 4.20
C PHE A 6 5.00 -6.98 5.14
N ALA A 7 4.06 -7.88 4.89
CA ALA A 7 2.88 -8.05 5.73
C ALA A 7 3.24 -8.43 7.18
N GLU A 8 4.26 -9.26 7.39
CA GLU A 8 4.77 -9.62 8.72
C GLU A 8 5.36 -8.40 9.44
N HIS A 9 6.17 -7.60 8.74
CA HIS A 9 6.75 -6.37 9.31
C HIS A 9 5.67 -5.36 9.73
N PHE A 10 4.60 -5.25 8.96
CA PHE A 10 3.46 -4.36 9.23
C PHE A 10 2.31 -5.03 10.01
N SER A 11 2.52 -6.24 10.55
CA SER A 11 1.46 -7.03 11.21
C SER A 11 0.77 -6.34 12.39
N ASN A 12 1.47 -5.40 13.06
CA ASN A 12 0.94 -4.63 14.18
C ASN A 12 0.07 -3.43 13.73
N VAL A 13 0.01 -3.12 12.44
CA VAL A 13 -0.82 -2.03 11.92
C VAL A 13 -2.27 -2.50 11.87
N THR A 14 -3.11 -1.88 12.69
CA THR A 14 -4.56 -2.10 12.64
C THR A 14 -5.15 -1.32 11.48
N ASP A 15 -6.09 -1.92 10.75
CA ASP A 15 -6.85 -1.23 9.70
C ASP A 15 -7.95 -0.35 10.33
N PRO A 16 -7.83 0.99 10.30
CA PRO A 16 -8.84 1.87 10.87
C PRO A 16 -10.01 2.12 9.91
N ARG A 17 -9.95 1.59 8.67
CA ARG A 17 -10.93 1.89 7.62
C ARG A 17 -12.24 1.15 7.90
N GLN A 18 -13.34 1.78 7.50
CA GLN A 18 -14.66 1.16 7.59
C GLN A 18 -14.76 0.01 6.59
N SER A 19 -15.16 -1.18 7.01
CA SER A 19 -15.20 -2.39 6.16
C SER A 19 -16.01 -2.20 4.87
N ALA A 20 -17.10 -1.43 4.91
CA ALA A 20 -17.92 -1.10 3.74
C ALA A 20 -17.24 -0.15 2.72
N LYS A 21 -16.07 0.42 3.06
CA LYS A 21 -15.29 1.36 2.25
C LYS A 21 -13.91 0.80 1.87
N VAL A 22 -13.70 -0.50 2.05
CA VAL A 22 -12.45 -1.16 1.69
C VAL A 22 -12.60 -1.80 0.31
N ILE A 23 -11.92 -1.23 -0.68
CA ILE A 23 -11.79 -1.81 -2.03
C ILE A 23 -10.52 -2.65 -2.12
N TYR A 24 -9.44 -2.20 -1.46
CA TYR A 24 -8.13 -2.85 -1.47
C TYR A 24 -7.63 -3.19 -0.06
N PRO A 25 -6.97 -4.34 0.15
CA PRO A 25 -6.32 -4.70 1.40
C PRO A 25 -5.37 -3.61 1.89
N LEU A 26 -5.26 -3.43 3.21
CA LEU A 26 -4.42 -2.38 3.78
C LEU A 26 -2.94 -2.56 3.39
N HIS A 27 -2.45 -3.79 3.46
CA HIS A 27 -1.06 -4.10 3.17
C HIS A 27 -0.70 -3.81 1.72
N ASP A 28 -1.62 -3.99 0.78
CA ASP A 28 -1.40 -3.66 -0.64
C ASP A 28 -1.26 -2.14 -0.84
N VAL A 29 -2.14 -1.36 -0.19
CA VAL A 29 -2.09 0.11 -0.22
C VAL A 29 -0.80 0.63 0.43
N LEU A 30 -0.40 0.06 1.57
CA LEU A 30 0.85 0.42 2.25
C LEU A 30 2.08 0.05 1.41
N PHE A 31 2.06 -1.13 0.78
CA PHE A 31 3.14 -1.57 -0.08
C PHE A 31 3.30 -0.63 -1.28
N LEU A 32 2.21 -0.33 -1.99
CA LEU A 32 2.21 0.55 -3.15
C LEU A 32 2.69 1.96 -2.78
N SER A 33 2.18 2.50 -1.67
CA SER A 33 2.58 3.83 -1.17
C SER A 33 4.07 3.88 -0.84
N ASN A 34 4.59 2.85 -0.16
CA ASN A 34 6.01 2.76 0.19
C ASN A 34 6.90 2.64 -1.05
N GLN A 35 6.52 1.80 -2.02
CA GLN A 35 7.25 1.72 -3.29
C GLN A 35 7.27 3.08 -3.99
N GLY A 36 6.12 3.74 -4.08
CA GLY A 36 6.02 5.00 -4.77
C GLY A 36 6.85 6.14 -4.14
N VAL A 37 6.90 6.19 -2.82
CA VAL A 37 7.77 7.13 -2.10
C VAL A 37 9.25 6.81 -2.35
N ILE A 38 9.65 5.54 -2.31
CA ILE A 38 11.05 5.13 -2.55
C ILE A 38 11.49 5.41 -3.99
N THR A 39 10.58 5.28 -4.96
CA THR A 39 10.85 5.56 -6.38
C THR A 39 10.78 7.04 -6.72
N GLY A 40 10.49 7.91 -5.75
CA GLY A 40 10.51 9.36 -5.91
C GLY A 40 9.25 9.93 -6.54
N TYR A 41 8.10 9.25 -6.43
CA TYR A 41 6.83 9.85 -6.84
C TYR A 41 6.38 10.91 -5.84
N GLU A 42 6.04 12.09 -6.36
CA GLU A 42 5.74 13.27 -5.55
C GLU A 42 4.27 13.36 -5.12
N GLY A 43 3.39 12.55 -5.71
CA GLY A 43 1.94 12.66 -5.53
C GLY A 43 1.23 11.31 -5.58
N TRP A 44 0.02 11.27 -5.01
CA TRP A 44 -0.81 10.06 -4.96
C TRP A 44 -1.26 9.59 -6.35
N ASP A 45 -1.41 10.51 -7.28
CA ASP A 45 -1.71 10.29 -8.70
C ASP A 45 -0.60 9.47 -9.38
N ASN A 46 0.66 9.87 -9.18
CA ASN A 46 1.81 9.14 -9.71
C ASN A 46 1.96 7.73 -9.09
N ILE A 47 1.58 7.59 -7.80
CA ILE A 47 1.60 6.29 -7.09
C ILE A 47 0.47 5.38 -7.61
N GLU A 48 -0.71 5.95 -7.88
CA GLU A 48 -1.83 5.23 -8.50
C GLU A 48 -1.47 4.75 -9.91
N ASP A 49 -0.90 5.63 -10.73
CA ASP A 49 -0.45 5.29 -12.09
C ASP A 49 0.59 4.16 -12.08
N PHE A 50 1.52 4.18 -11.12
CA PHE A 50 2.47 3.08 -10.93
C PHE A 50 1.80 1.75 -10.55
N GLY A 51 0.72 1.80 -9.77
CA GLY A 51 -0.04 0.61 -9.39
C GLY A 51 -0.88 0.01 -10.53
N HIS A 52 -1.15 0.79 -11.58
CA HIS A 52 -1.86 0.35 -12.78
C HIS A 52 -0.95 -0.14 -13.92
N ALA A 53 0.36 0.09 -13.82
CA ALA A 53 1.38 -0.31 -14.81
C ALA A 53 1.80 -1.77 -14.65
#